data_AF-A0A5C8KYG4-F1
#
_entry.id   AF-A0A5C8KYG4-F1
#
_cell.length_a   1.000
_cell.length_b   1.000
_cell.length_c   1.000
_cell.angle_alpha   90.00
_cell.angle_beta   90.00
_cell.angle_gamma   90.00
#
_symmetry.space_group_name_H-M   'P 1'
#
loop_
_entity.id
_entity.type
_entity.pdbx_description
1 polymer ?
#
loop_
_entity_poly.entity_id
_entity_poly.type
_entity_poly.pdbx_seq_one_letter_code
_entity_poly.pdbx_strand_id
1 'polypeptide(L)'
;MSLDTTTRERIDALLTDNRVVLFMKGEPGAPRCGFSAKASGILSSLGVEYAHVDVLSDGEIREGIKLYGSWPTIPQLYIDRELVGGSDIIEQMLNDGQLHEVLGLQAPDRTPPAITITETAAEAINRAMAEVEPGMGLHLGVDPNFNAQFQLAPVTGSEIVSEAEGIRIHFDLVSAPRANGIEIDWVEDVGGAGLRIRNPNAPPPVQPIQVEDAKAKLDAGELVVVDVRPAEDRRQAAFPGPHEVLDEDSHDRLAALDKQQPLAFLCHHGISSRRAAEHFRGLGFRNVFNVEGGIDAWAQRVDTTVPRY
;
A
#
# COMPACT_ATOMS: atom_id res chain seq x y z
N MET A 1 1.13 -37.82 9.71
CA MET A 1 1.82 -38.34 8.51
C MET A 1 3.25 -37.82 8.56
N SER A 2 4.25 -38.64 8.25
CA SER A 2 5.64 -38.20 8.16
C SER A 2 5.89 -37.49 6.83
N LEU A 3 6.80 -36.52 6.81
CA LEU A 3 7.22 -35.84 5.58
C LEU A 3 7.93 -36.84 4.65
N ASP A 4 7.45 -36.96 3.42
CA ASP A 4 8.09 -37.74 2.36
C ASP A 4 9.52 -37.21 2.06
N THR A 5 10.46 -38.13 1.80
CA THR A 5 11.87 -37.80 1.59
C THR A 5 12.08 -36.95 0.34
N THR A 6 11.39 -37.24 -0.75
CA THR A 6 11.49 -36.48 -2.01
C THR A 6 11.01 -35.04 -1.80
N THR A 7 9.88 -34.88 -1.13
CA THR A 7 9.30 -33.57 -0.79
C THR A 7 10.23 -32.77 0.13
N ARG A 8 10.84 -33.43 1.11
CA ARG A 8 11.85 -32.80 1.99
C ARG A 8 13.03 -32.28 1.19
N GLU A 9 13.63 -33.10 0.32
CA GLU A 9 14.78 -32.70 -0.50
C GLU A 9 14.45 -31.51 -1.41
N ARG A 10 13.23 -31.46 -1.96
CA ARG A 10 12.74 -30.31 -2.75
C ARG A 10 12.66 -29.03 -1.92
N ILE A 11 12.14 -29.11 -0.69
CA ILE A 11 12.08 -27.96 0.24
C ILE A 11 13.50 -27.51 0.63
N ASP A 12 14.37 -28.46 0.98
CA ASP A 12 15.76 -28.18 1.36
C ASP A 12 16.52 -27.47 0.23
N ALA A 13 16.34 -27.92 -1.03
CA ALA A 13 16.93 -27.28 -2.19
C ALA A 13 16.43 -25.83 -2.35
N LEU A 14 15.11 -25.61 -2.30
CA LEU A 14 14.52 -24.27 -2.41
C LEU A 14 15.07 -23.30 -1.35
N LEU A 15 15.18 -23.75 -0.11
CA LEU A 15 15.71 -22.95 1.00
C LEU A 15 17.24 -22.77 0.94
N THR A 16 17.96 -23.69 0.31
CA THR A 16 19.42 -23.59 0.13
C THR A 16 19.77 -22.62 -0.99
N ASP A 17 19.01 -22.64 -2.08
CA ASP A 17 19.25 -21.81 -3.26
C ASP A 17 18.82 -20.35 -3.05
N ASN A 18 17.96 -20.09 -2.06
CA ASN A 18 17.37 -18.77 -1.83
C ASN A 18 17.43 -18.38 -0.36
N ARG A 19 18.00 -17.21 -0.07
CA ARG A 19 18.09 -16.68 1.30
C ARG A 19 16.72 -16.42 1.92
N VAL A 20 15.81 -15.79 1.18
CA VAL A 20 14.46 -15.43 1.64
C VAL A 20 13.44 -16.18 0.79
N VAL A 21 12.59 -16.98 1.43
CA VAL A 21 11.58 -17.80 0.74
C VAL A 21 10.22 -17.66 1.40
N LEU A 22 9.21 -17.28 0.61
CA LEU A 22 7.82 -17.19 1.06
C LEU A 22 6.97 -18.31 0.45
N PHE A 23 6.53 -19.26 1.27
CA PHE A 23 5.50 -20.23 0.89
C PHE A 23 4.13 -19.58 1.08
N MET A 24 3.37 -19.41 0.00
CA MET A 24 2.11 -18.66 0.01
C MET A 24 1.04 -19.28 -0.88
N LYS A 25 -0.20 -18.79 -0.75
CA LYS A 25 -1.33 -19.20 -1.60
C LYS A 25 -1.48 -18.19 -2.74
N GLY A 26 -1.22 -18.61 -3.96
CA GLY A 26 -1.07 -17.73 -5.13
C GLY A 26 0.34 -17.17 -5.23
N GLU A 27 0.49 -16.12 -6.04
CA GLU A 27 1.77 -15.45 -6.30
C GLU A 27 1.79 -14.06 -5.66
N PRO A 28 2.96 -13.43 -5.44
CA PRO A 28 3.05 -12.09 -4.87
C PRO A 28 2.18 -11.04 -5.58
N GLY A 29 2.15 -11.05 -6.92
CA GLY A 29 1.32 -10.15 -7.73
C GLY A 29 -0.15 -10.56 -7.83
N ALA A 30 -0.48 -11.82 -7.50
CA ALA A 30 -1.83 -12.36 -7.57
C ALA A 30 -2.14 -13.31 -6.38
N PRO A 31 -2.14 -12.79 -5.14
CA PRO A 31 -2.33 -13.62 -3.96
C PRO A 31 -3.78 -14.12 -3.88
N ARG A 32 -3.96 -15.38 -3.47
CA ARG A 32 -5.27 -16.07 -3.37
C ARG A 32 -5.78 -16.20 -1.93
N CYS A 33 -5.13 -15.53 -0.97
CA CYS A 33 -5.49 -15.54 0.44
C CYS A 33 -5.03 -14.23 1.10
N GLY A 34 -5.88 -13.61 1.93
CA GLY A 34 -5.57 -12.33 2.59
C GLY A 34 -4.29 -12.38 3.44
N PHE A 35 -4.04 -13.48 4.16
CA PHE A 35 -2.79 -13.65 4.94
C PHE A 35 -1.56 -13.72 4.03
N SER A 36 -1.66 -14.38 2.88
CA SER A 36 -0.60 -14.42 1.88
C SER A 36 -0.36 -13.05 1.26
N ALA A 37 -1.42 -12.31 0.92
CA ALA A 37 -1.33 -10.93 0.43
C ALA A 37 -0.66 -10.00 1.44
N LYS A 38 -0.97 -10.16 2.74
CA LYS A 38 -0.34 -9.41 3.83
C LYS A 38 1.16 -9.71 3.93
N ALA A 39 1.55 -10.97 3.97
CA ALA A 39 2.97 -11.36 4.07
C ALA A 39 3.79 -10.90 2.86
N SER A 40 3.30 -11.14 1.64
CA SER A 40 3.99 -10.69 0.42
C SER A 40 4.04 -9.16 0.33
N GLY A 41 2.96 -8.48 0.70
CA GLY A 41 2.89 -7.01 0.73
C GLY A 41 3.90 -6.38 1.68
N ILE A 42 4.13 -6.97 2.86
CA ILE A 42 5.17 -6.51 3.80
C ILE A 42 6.55 -6.62 3.15
N LEU A 43 6.91 -7.78 2.60
CA LEU A 43 8.23 -7.99 1.97
C LEU A 43 8.43 -7.04 0.78
N SER A 44 7.40 -6.86 -0.05
CA SER A 44 7.43 -5.91 -1.16
C SER A 44 7.62 -4.47 -0.68
N SER A 45 6.96 -4.07 0.43
CA SER A 45 7.11 -2.72 0.97
C SER A 45 8.52 -2.42 1.50
N LEU A 46 9.27 -3.47 1.89
CA LEU A 46 10.67 -3.37 2.31
C LEU A 46 11.65 -3.40 1.13
N GLY A 47 11.17 -3.62 -0.10
CA GLY A 47 12.00 -3.68 -1.30
C GLY A 47 12.97 -4.87 -1.32
N VAL A 48 12.64 -5.96 -0.62
CA VAL A 48 13.49 -7.15 -0.54
C VAL A 48 13.17 -8.11 -1.68
N GLU A 49 14.21 -8.62 -2.34
CA GLU A 49 14.07 -9.74 -3.27
C GLU A 49 13.90 -11.05 -2.49
N TYR A 50 12.87 -11.84 -2.86
CA TYR A 50 12.61 -13.14 -2.25
C TYR A 50 12.09 -14.13 -3.29
N ALA A 51 12.40 -15.41 -3.10
CA ALA A 51 11.76 -16.48 -3.83
C ALA A 51 10.37 -16.76 -3.22
N HIS A 52 9.43 -17.18 -4.04
CA HIS A 52 8.10 -17.56 -3.58
C HIS A 52 7.68 -18.92 -4.14
N VAL A 53 6.79 -19.59 -3.41
CA VAL A 53 6.23 -20.89 -3.81
C VAL A 53 4.71 -20.85 -3.65
N ASP A 54 3.97 -20.98 -4.76
CA ASP A 54 2.52 -21.14 -4.72
C ASP A 54 2.14 -22.56 -4.32
N VAL A 55 1.81 -22.75 -3.04
CA VAL A 55 1.41 -24.05 -2.49
C VAL A 55 0.04 -24.53 -3.00
N LEU A 56 -0.73 -23.70 -3.72
CA LEU A 56 -1.97 -24.17 -4.34
C LEU A 56 -1.72 -24.97 -5.62
N SER A 57 -0.59 -24.72 -6.29
CA SER A 57 -0.16 -25.46 -7.48
C SER A 57 0.48 -26.82 -7.14
N ASP A 58 1.00 -26.99 -5.92
CA ASP A 58 1.68 -28.20 -5.47
C ASP A 58 1.18 -28.66 -4.09
N GLY A 59 0.36 -29.72 -4.10
CA GLY A 59 -0.23 -30.30 -2.90
C GLY A 59 0.77 -31.01 -1.98
N GLU A 60 1.85 -31.55 -2.53
CA GLU A 60 2.90 -32.22 -1.74
C GLU A 60 3.69 -31.19 -0.94
N ILE A 61 4.13 -30.10 -1.59
CA ILE A 61 4.80 -29.00 -0.91
C ILE A 61 3.87 -28.34 0.12
N ARG A 62 2.58 -28.18 -0.20
CA ARG A 62 1.60 -27.58 0.72
C ARG A 62 1.48 -28.29 2.06
N GLU A 63 1.37 -29.62 2.03
CA GLU A 63 1.30 -30.40 3.27
C GLU A 63 2.70 -30.63 3.84
N GLY A 64 3.70 -30.76 2.97
CA GLY A 64 5.08 -31.01 3.34
C GLY A 64 5.71 -29.87 4.14
N ILE A 65 5.53 -28.62 3.72
CA ILE A 65 6.12 -27.45 4.40
C ILE A 65 5.58 -27.27 5.82
N LYS A 66 4.32 -27.65 6.06
CA LYS A 66 3.73 -27.62 7.41
C LYS A 66 4.42 -28.61 8.35
N LEU A 67 4.74 -29.80 7.84
CA LEU A 67 5.47 -30.82 8.59
C LEU A 67 6.96 -30.45 8.74
N TYR A 68 7.55 -29.84 7.70
CA TYR A 68 8.96 -29.42 7.69
C TYR A 68 9.24 -28.38 8.78
N GLY A 69 8.47 -27.29 8.80
CA GLY A 69 8.61 -26.22 9.79
C GLY A 69 7.93 -26.49 11.14
N SER A 70 7.24 -27.63 11.27
CA SER A 70 6.33 -27.91 12.40
C SER A 70 5.31 -26.78 12.63
N TRP A 71 4.81 -26.19 11.54
CA TRP A 71 3.94 -25.02 11.54
C TRP A 71 2.66 -25.27 10.72
N PRO A 72 1.46 -25.14 11.29
CA PRO A 72 0.24 -25.66 10.65
C PRO A 72 -0.34 -24.78 9.54
N THR A 73 0.02 -23.48 9.48
CA THR A 73 -0.64 -22.50 8.60
C THR A 73 0.26 -22.03 7.46
N ILE A 74 -0.37 -21.36 6.48
CA ILE A 74 0.27 -20.72 5.32
C ILE A 74 -0.32 -19.30 5.25
N PRO A 75 0.48 -18.25 5.02
CA PRO A 75 1.87 -18.27 4.54
C PRO A 75 2.91 -18.68 5.59
N GLN A 76 4.12 -19.06 5.13
CA GLN A 76 5.31 -19.27 5.95
C GLN A 76 6.52 -18.57 5.30
N LEU A 77 7.19 -17.71 6.07
CA LEU A 77 8.44 -17.07 5.66
C LEU A 77 9.63 -17.81 6.26
N TYR A 78 10.61 -18.11 5.42
CA TYR A 78 11.91 -18.62 5.83
C TYR A 78 12.99 -17.60 5.44
N ILE A 79 13.93 -17.36 6.36
CA ILE A 79 15.13 -16.56 6.11
C ILE A 79 16.33 -17.38 6.56
N ASP A 80 17.36 -17.48 5.71
CA ASP A 80 18.58 -18.23 5.98
C ASP A 80 18.32 -19.70 6.39
N ARG A 81 17.26 -20.29 5.80
CA ARG A 81 16.72 -21.65 6.04
C ARG A 81 16.00 -21.84 7.38
N GLU A 82 15.85 -20.80 8.18
CA GLU A 82 15.11 -20.84 9.43
C GLU A 82 13.68 -20.33 9.25
N LEU A 83 12.72 -21.01 9.89
CA LEU A 83 11.33 -20.56 9.89
C LEU A 83 11.21 -19.29 10.73
N VAL A 84 10.80 -18.20 10.09
CA VAL A 84 10.47 -16.94 10.76
C VAL A 84 9.05 -17.00 11.32
N GLY A 85 8.08 -17.44 10.50
CA GLY A 85 6.70 -17.63 10.95
C GLY A 85 5.66 -17.33 9.87
N GLY A 86 4.41 -17.21 10.31
CA GLY A 86 3.27 -16.83 9.47
C GLY A 86 3.06 -15.31 9.38
N SER A 87 1.98 -14.89 8.70
CA SER A 87 1.70 -13.47 8.41
C SER A 87 1.68 -12.54 9.63
N ASP A 88 1.15 -13.00 10.76
CA ASP A 88 1.00 -12.15 11.95
C ASP A 88 2.35 -11.97 12.68
N ILE A 89 3.20 -13.00 12.68
CA ILE A 89 4.58 -12.88 13.20
C ILE A 89 5.39 -11.94 12.31
N ILE A 90 5.25 -12.06 10.98
CA ILE A 90 5.94 -11.18 10.03
C ILE A 90 5.55 -9.71 10.28
N GLU A 91 4.26 -9.43 10.50
CA GLU A 91 3.80 -8.08 10.84
C GLU A 91 4.31 -7.61 12.20
N GLN A 92 4.31 -8.47 13.22
CA GLN A 92 4.86 -8.13 14.52
C GLN A 92 6.34 -7.77 14.43
N MET A 93 7.13 -8.60 13.75
CA MET A 93 8.56 -8.36 13.53
C MET A 93 8.82 -7.12 12.67
N LEU A 94 7.91 -6.79 11.75
CA LEU A 94 7.97 -5.50 11.05
C LEU A 94 7.81 -4.36 12.07
N ASN A 95 6.78 -4.45 12.90
CA ASN A 95 6.39 -3.42 13.84
C ASN A 95 7.35 -3.21 15.01
N ASP A 96 8.14 -4.20 15.42
CA ASP A 96 9.20 -4.02 16.42
C ASP A 96 10.59 -3.74 15.83
N GLY A 97 10.73 -3.86 14.50
CA GLY A 97 11.96 -3.65 13.76
C GLY A 97 12.84 -4.90 13.59
N GLN A 98 12.51 -6.03 14.22
CA GLN A 98 13.27 -7.28 14.11
C GLN A 98 13.34 -7.81 12.67
N LEU A 99 12.29 -7.60 11.87
CA LEU A 99 12.28 -8.03 10.48
C LEU A 99 13.35 -7.30 9.65
N HIS A 100 13.59 -6.02 9.93
CA HIS A 100 14.65 -5.26 9.26
C HIS A 100 16.02 -5.81 9.63
N GLU A 101 16.23 -6.13 10.92
CA GLU A 101 17.49 -6.71 11.41
C GLU A 101 17.79 -8.06 10.74
N VAL A 102 16.83 -8.99 10.75
CA VAL A 102 17.01 -10.32 10.15
C VAL A 102 17.21 -10.25 8.63
N LEU A 103 16.61 -9.28 7.96
CA LEU A 103 16.80 -9.05 6.52
C LEU A 103 18.11 -8.31 6.19
N GLY A 104 18.79 -7.72 7.18
CA GLY A 104 20.00 -6.92 6.99
C GLY A 104 19.71 -5.53 6.43
N LEU A 105 18.52 -4.99 6.70
CA LEU A 105 18.07 -3.67 6.29
C LEU A 105 18.41 -2.62 7.35
N GLN A 106 18.36 -1.35 6.96
CA GLN A 106 18.45 -0.24 7.91
C GLN A 106 17.29 -0.31 8.91
N ALA A 107 17.59 -0.05 10.19
CA ALA A 107 16.56 0.06 11.22
C ALA A 107 15.51 1.11 10.82
N PRO A 108 14.21 0.83 10.99
CA PRO A 108 13.18 1.74 10.54
C PRO A 108 13.10 2.96 11.46
N ASP A 109 12.59 4.07 10.92
CA ASP A 109 12.26 5.24 11.74
C ASP A 109 11.05 4.93 12.61
N ARG A 110 11.23 5.09 13.92
CA ARG A 110 10.20 4.85 14.95
C ARG A 110 9.83 6.13 15.68
N THR A 111 10.14 7.29 15.11
CA THR A 111 9.82 8.59 15.69
C THR A 111 8.30 8.72 15.87
N PRO A 112 7.82 9.01 17.10
CA PRO A 112 6.41 9.25 17.33
C PRO A 112 5.88 10.43 16.49
N PRO A 113 4.75 10.28 15.78
CA PRO A 113 4.16 11.40 15.05
C PRO A 113 3.72 12.51 16.00
N ALA A 114 3.93 13.76 15.60
CA ALA A 114 3.29 14.88 16.27
C ALA A 114 1.77 14.77 16.06
N ILE A 115 0.97 14.86 17.13
CA ILE A 115 -0.49 14.84 17.05
C ILE A 115 -1.08 15.97 17.87
N THR A 116 -2.26 16.44 17.45
CA THR A 116 -3.06 17.39 18.21
C THR A 116 -4.44 16.79 18.46
N ILE A 117 -4.91 16.87 19.70
CA ILE A 117 -6.26 16.45 20.09
C ILE A 117 -6.96 17.69 20.67
N THR A 118 -8.14 18.04 20.16
CA THR A 118 -8.92 19.13 20.75
C THR A 118 -9.48 18.72 22.11
N GLU A 119 -9.71 19.68 23.00
CA GLU A 119 -10.26 19.41 24.34
C GLU A 119 -11.57 18.60 24.26
N THR A 120 -12.47 18.94 23.34
CA THR A 120 -13.73 18.23 23.11
C THR A 120 -13.52 16.80 22.62
N ALA A 121 -12.53 16.56 21.74
CA ALA A 121 -12.14 15.22 21.33
C ALA A 121 -11.55 14.43 22.50
N ALA A 122 -10.73 15.07 23.34
CA ALA A 122 -10.12 14.42 24.48
C ALA A 122 -11.19 13.95 25.50
N GLU A 123 -12.16 14.79 25.80
CA GLU A 123 -13.31 14.41 26.63
C GLU A 123 -14.09 13.23 26.04
N ALA A 124 -14.38 13.27 24.74
CA ALA A 124 -15.12 12.21 24.06
C ALA A 124 -14.36 10.87 24.07
N ILE A 125 -13.05 10.90 23.79
CA ILE A 125 -12.18 9.72 23.85
C ILE A 125 -12.10 9.18 25.27
N ASN A 126 -11.87 10.03 26.28
CA ASN A 126 -11.80 9.59 27.68
C ASN A 126 -13.10 8.93 28.14
N ARG A 127 -14.26 9.46 27.73
CA ARG A 127 -15.56 8.80 27.99
C ARG A 127 -15.65 7.43 27.33
N ALA A 128 -15.25 7.31 26.06
CA ALA A 128 -15.26 6.05 25.34
C ALA A 128 -14.27 5.02 25.91
N MET A 129 -13.13 5.48 26.43
CA MET A 129 -12.08 4.64 27.01
C MET A 129 -12.36 4.20 28.46
N ALA A 130 -13.32 4.81 29.15
CA ALA A 130 -13.58 4.55 30.58
C ALA A 130 -14.00 3.10 30.90
N GLU A 131 -14.64 2.42 29.94
CA GLU A 131 -15.13 1.04 30.09
C GLU A 131 -14.29 0.01 29.30
N VAL A 132 -13.15 0.45 28.74
CA VAL A 132 -12.29 -0.43 27.94
C VAL A 132 -11.52 -1.40 28.83
N GLU A 133 -11.43 -2.65 28.38
CA GLU A 133 -10.75 -3.72 29.12
C GLU A 133 -9.27 -3.39 29.38
N PRO A 134 -8.73 -3.74 30.57
CA PRO A 134 -7.32 -3.55 30.86
C PRO A 134 -6.42 -4.24 29.82
N GLY A 135 -5.44 -3.49 29.28
CA GLY A 135 -4.51 -3.98 28.26
C GLY A 135 -4.92 -3.64 26.82
N MET A 136 -6.14 -3.12 26.61
CA MET A 136 -6.54 -2.54 25.32
C MET A 136 -6.14 -1.06 25.26
N GLY A 137 -5.66 -0.62 24.10
CA GLY A 137 -5.27 0.75 23.82
C GLY A 137 -6.04 1.34 22.63
N LEU A 138 -5.96 2.65 22.48
CA LEU A 138 -6.46 3.34 21.29
C LEU A 138 -5.38 3.32 20.21
N HIS A 139 -5.61 2.56 19.15
CA HIS A 139 -4.73 2.49 17.99
C HIS A 139 -5.27 3.39 16.87
N LEU A 140 -4.37 4.05 16.14
CA LEU A 140 -4.71 4.79 14.92
C LEU A 140 -3.92 4.24 13.74
N GLY A 141 -4.62 3.55 12.84
CA GLY A 141 -4.08 3.11 11.56
C GLY A 141 -4.26 4.19 10.49
N VAL A 142 -3.26 4.37 9.64
CA VAL A 142 -3.32 5.27 8.48
C VAL A 142 -2.91 4.52 7.20
N ASP A 143 -3.88 4.28 6.33
CA ASP A 143 -3.67 3.53 5.09
C ASP A 143 -2.85 4.33 4.05
N PRO A 144 -2.40 3.71 2.94
CA PRO A 144 -1.69 4.42 1.87
C PRO A 144 -2.48 5.56 1.20
N ASN A 145 -3.81 5.58 1.32
CA ASN A 145 -4.66 6.65 0.84
C ASN A 145 -4.88 7.75 1.88
N PHE A 146 -4.16 7.68 3.01
CA PHE A 146 -4.24 8.59 4.15
C PHE A 146 -5.60 8.59 4.86
N ASN A 147 -6.39 7.52 4.68
CA ASN A 147 -7.57 7.29 5.51
C ASN A 147 -7.09 6.84 6.89
N ALA A 148 -7.51 7.59 7.91
CA ALA A 148 -7.18 7.32 9.29
C ALA A 148 -8.36 6.63 9.97
N GLN A 149 -8.09 5.54 10.69
CA GLN A 149 -9.12 4.76 11.39
C GLN A 149 -8.68 4.42 12.80
N PHE A 150 -9.52 4.76 13.78
CA PHE A 150 -9.35 4.32 15.16
C PHE A 150 -9.78 2.88 15.34
N GLN A 151 -9.02 2.16 16.15
CA GLN A 151 -9.36 0.82 16.58
C GLN A 151 -8.97 0.63 18.05
N LEU A 152 -9.80 -0.10 18.81
CA LEU A 152 -9.39 -0.64 20.09
C LEU A 152 -8.72 -1.99 19.86
N ALA A 153 -7.46 -2.11 20.25
CA ALA A 153 -6.67 -3.33 20.11
C ALA A 153 -5.77 -3.54 21.34
N PRO A 154 -5.30 -4.78 21.60
CA PRO A 154 -4.36 -5.04 22.67
C PRO A 154 -3.05 -4.28 22.46
N VAL A 155 -2.51 -3.68 23.51
CA VAL A 155 -1.19 -3.06 23.50
C VAL A 155 -0.13 -4.14 23.67
N THR A 156 0.74 -4.29 22.67
CA THR A 156 1.78 -5.32 22.65
C THR A 156 3.13 -4.80 23.16
N GLY A 157 3.32 -3.48 23.20
CA GLY A 157 4.58 -2.82 23.58
C GLY A 157 5.53 -2.57 22.41
N SER A 158 5.18 -3.05 21.22
CA SER A 158 5.90 -2.79 19.97
C SER A 158 5.41 -1.54 19.25
N GLU A 159 4.34 -0.89 19.73
CA GLU A 159 3.75 0.26 19.06
C GLU A 159 4.60 1.53 19.21
N ILE A 160 4.50 2.41 18.24
CA ILE A 160 4.98 3.78 18.34
C ILE A 160 3.88 4.58 19.05
N VAL A 161 4.20 5.27 20.14
CA VAL A 161 3.20 5.92 20.99
C VAL A 161 3.37 7.43 20.97
N SER A 162 2.29 8.14 20.67
CA SER A 162 2.21 9.60 20.83
C SER A 162 1.17 9.94 21.88
N GLU A 163 1.42 11.02 22.63
CA GLU A 163 0.54 11.46 23.70
C GLU A 163 0.16 12.93 23.48
N ALA A 164 -1.14 13.22 23.57
CA ALA A 164 -1.69 14.57 23.54
C ALA A 164 -2.91 14.62 24.47
N GLU A 165 -3.08 15.70 25.23
CA GLU A 165 -4.19 15.86 26.19
C GLU A 165 -4.35 14.66 27.16
N GLY A 166 -3.24 14.03 27.56
CA GLY A 166 -3.22 12.85 28.43
C GLY A 166 -3.72 11.55 27.78
N ILE A 167 -3.99 11.58 26.47
CA ILE A 167 -4.44 10.42 25.69
C ILE A 167 -3.26 9.87 24.91
N ARG A 168 -2.98 8.58 25.11
CA ARG A 168 -2.00 7.83 24.34
C ARG A 168 -2.64 7.20 23.12
N ILE A 169 -2.07 7.46 21.95
CA ILE A 169 -2.44 6.83 20.68
C ILE A 169 -1.29 5.94 20.21
N HIS A 170 -1.64 4.72 19.85
CA HIS A 170 -0.73 3.67 19.41
C HIS A 170 -0.73 3.56 17.88
N PHE A 171 0.46 3.54 17.29
CA PHE A 171 0.66 3.45 15.84
C PHE A 171 1.50 2.22 15.51
N ASP A 172 1.15 1.57 14.41
CA ASP A 172 2.04 0.63 13.73
C ASP A 172 3.14 1.40 12.98
N LEU A 173 4.17 0.67 12.53
CA LEU A 173 5.34 1.27 11.88
C LEU A 173 5.00 1.99 10.57
N VAL A 174 4.00 1.52 9.83
CA VAL A 174 3.64 2.08 8.52
C VAL A 174 2.71 3.28 8.63
N SER A 175 1.94 3.37 9.72
CA SER A 175 0.97 4.41 10.02
C SER A 175 1.61 5.62 10.67
N ALA A 176 2.60 5.42 11.55
CA ALA A 176 3.30 6.49 12.26
C ALA A 176 3.78 7.65 11.36
N PRO A 177 4.56 7.42 10.28
CA PRO A 177 5.02 8.52 9.41
C PRO A 177 3.87 9.22 8.68
N ARG A 178 2.78 8.51 8.37
CA ARG A 178 1.60 9.10 7.70
C ARG A 178 0.72 9.90 8.65
N ALA A 179 0.85 9.69 9.95
CA ALA A 179 0.07 10.35 10.98
C ALA A 179 0.68 11.66 11.49
N ASN A 180 1.90 12.00 11.06
CA ASN A 180 2.60 13.17 11.59
C ASN A 180 1.88 14.50 11.29
N GLY A 181 1.54 15.25 12.31
CA GLY A 181 0.75 16.49 12.22
C GLY A 181 -0.76 16.28 12.14
N ILE A 182 -1.27 15.06 12.36
CA ILE A 182 -2.71 14.83 12.42
C ILE A 182 -3.34 15.66 13.54
N GLU A 183 -4.52 16.21 13.23
CA GLU A 183 -5.39 16.86 14.20
C GLU A 183 -6.69 16.05 14.36
N ILE A 184 -7.03 15.74 15.61
CA ILE A 184 -8.20 14.97 16.00
C ILE A 184 -9.17 15.90 16.73
N ASP A 185 -10.38 15.98 16.20
CA ASP A 185 -11.43 16.86 16.69
C ASP A 185 -12.72 16.08 16.93
N TRP A 186 -13.63 16.63 17.74
CA TRP A 186 -14.98 16.09 17.92
C TRP A 186 -15.98 17.01 17.25
N VAL A 187 -16.76 16.46 16.33
CA VAL A 187 -17.81 17.19 15.65
C VAL A 187 -19.16 16.59 15.98
N GLU A 188 -20.11 17.48 16.26
CA GLU A 188 -21.52 17.14 16.37
C GLU A 188 -22.24 17.90 15.25
N ASP A 189 -22.78 17.16 14.29
CA ASP A 189 -23.56 17.73 13.19
C ASP A 189 -24.94 17.06 13.11
N VAL A 190 -25.73 17.47 12.11
CA VAL A 190 -27.09 16.98 11.90
C VAL A 190 -27.11 15.47 11.56
N GLY A 191 -25.98 14.90 11.11
CA GLY A 191 -25.80 13.50 10.76
C GLY A 191 -25.23 12.61 11.88
N GLY A 192 -24.74 13.21 12.98
CA GLY A 192 -24.28 12.48 14.15
C GLY A 192 -23.13 13.16 14.89
N ALA A 193 -22.72 12.56 16.00
CA ALA A 193 -21.55 12.95 16.76
C ALA A 193 -20.41 11.97 16.49
N GLY A 194 -19.19 12.46 16.24
CA GLY A 194 -18.06 11.59 15.95
C GLY A 194 -16.71 12.30 15.92
N LEU A 195 -15.65 11.49 15.95
CA LEU A 195 -14.28 11.97 15.78
C LEU A 195 -14.05 12.36 14.31
N ARG A 196 -13.51 13.55 14.10
CA ARG A 196 -13.04 14.04 12.80
C ARG A 196 -11.53 14.10 12.83
N ILE A 197 -10.89 13.49 11.84
CA ILE A 197 -9.44 13.48 11.70
C ILE A 197 -9.06 14.35 10.50
N ARG A 198 -8.18 15.33 10.70
CA ARG A 198 -7.51 16.06 9.63
C ARG A 198 -6.08 15.55 9.50
N ASN A 199 -5.74 15.01 8.34
CA ASN A 199 -4.38 14.58 8.04
C ASN A 199 -3.72 15.52 7.02
N PRO A 200 -2.74 16.37 7.43
CA PRO A 200 -2.07 17.29 6.51
C PRO A 200 -1.14 16.60 5.52
N ASN A 201 -0.84 15.31 5.72
CA ASN A 201 0.05 14.56 4.84
C ASN A 201 -0.67 14.00 3.61
N ALA A 202 -2.00 13.92 3.65
CA ALA A 202 -2.81 13.41 2.55
C ALA A 202 -2.52 14.21 1.27
N PRO A 203 -2.07 13.56 0.18
CA PRO A 203 -1.91 14.22 -1.10
C PRO A 203 -3.23 14.85 -1.54
N PRO A 204 -3.20 15.99 -2.25
CA PRO A 204 -4.40 16.57 -2.82
C PRO A 204 -5.18 15.51 -3.62
N PRO A 205 -6.52 15.53 -3.58
CA PRO A 205 -7.32 14.65 -4.42
C PRO A 205 -6.94 14.79 -5.89
N VAL A 206 -7.10 13.70 -6.67
CA VAL A 206 -6.84 13.74 -8.12
C VAL A 206 -7.64 14.87 -8.75
N GLN A 207 -6.93 15.77 -9.43
CA GLN A 207 -7.52 16.97 -10.01
C GLN A 207 -7.98 16.69 -11.44
N PRO A 208 -9.17 17.15 -11.86
CA PRO A 208 -9.52 17.14 -13.27
C PRO A 208 -8.60 18.12 -14.03
N ILE A 209 -8.18 17.76 -15.23
CA ILE A 209 -7.51 18.67 -16.16
C ILE A 209 -8.23 18.63 -17.51
N GLN A 210 -8.52 19.80 -18.08
CA GLN A 210 -9.07 19.88 -19.43
C GLN A 210 -7.98 19.56 -20.45
N VAL A 211 -8.37 19.02 -21.62
CA VAL A 211 -7.43 18.56 -22.65
C VAL A 211 -6.56 19.70 -23.19
N GLU A 212 -7.08 20.91 -23.24
CA GLU A 212 -6.39 22.13 -23.69
C GLU A 212 -5.29 22.53 -22.69
N ASP A 213 -5.60 22.50 -21.39
CA ASP A 213 -4.63 22.76 -20.31
C ASP A 213 -3.58 21.66 -20.23
N ALA A 214 -4.00 20.40 -20.38
CA ALA A 214 -3.08 19.25 -20.43
C ALA A 214 -2.12 19.38 -21.61
N LYS A 215 -2.60 19.81 -22.78
CA LYS A 215 -1.76 20.08 -23.95
C LYS A 215 -0.76 21.20 -23.68
N ALA A 216 -1.20 22.32 -23.12
CA ALA A 216 -0.33 23.45 -22.81
C ALA A 216 0.81 23.04 -21.86
N LYS A 217 0.49 22.31 -20.79
CA LYS A 217 1.50 21.82 -19.82
C LYS A 217 2.41 20.75 -20.41
N LEU A 218 1.88 19.87 -21.27
CA LEU A 218 2.66 18.86 -21.97
C LEU A 218 3.66 19.50 -22.93
N ASP A 219 3.22 20.46 -23.74
CA ASP A 219 4.07 21.19 -24.69
C ASP A 219 5.17 21.99 -23.96
N ALA A 220 4.89 22.46 -22.74
CA ALA A 220 5.86 23.13 -21.87
C ALA A 220 6.85 22.18 -21.17
N GLY A 221 6.65 20.86 -21.26
CA GLY A 221 7.46 19.87 -20.56
C GLY A 221 7.21 19.81 -19.04
N GLU A 222 6.10 20.38 -18.57
CA GLU A 222 5.73 20.45 -17.15
C GLU A 222 4.84 19.28 -16.71
N LEU A 223 4.38 18.44 -17.66
CA LEU A 223 3.43 17.38 -17.42
C LEU A 223 3.84 16.11 -18.17
N VAL A 224 3.86 14.98 -17.47
CA VAL A 224 3.98 13.66 -18.09
C VAL A 224 2.59 13.08 -18.26
N VAL A 225 2.21 12.78 -19.50
CA VAL A 225 0.98 12.05 -19.78
C VAL A 225 1.24 10.55 -19.64
N VAL A 226 0.38 9.86 -18.89
CA VAL A 226 0.41 8.41 -18.72
C VAL A 226 -0.85 7.81 -19.36
N ASP A 227 -0.68 7.12 -20.48
CA ASP A 227 -1.75 6.45 -21.20
C ASP A 227 -2.02 5.07 -20.58
N VAL A 228 -3.23 4.89 -20.05
CA VAL A 228 -3.67 3.65 -19.40
C VAL A 228 -4.54 2.78 -20.31
N ARG A 229 -4.66 3.16 -21.59
CA ARG A 229 -5.48 2.41 -22.54
C ARG A 229 -4.79 1.10 -22.95
N PRO A 230 -5.57 0.04 -23.20
CA PRO A 230 -5.06 -1.19 -23.79
C PRO A 230 -4.27 -0.94 -25.08
N ALA A 231 -3.34 -1.83 -25.41
CA ALA A 231 -2.53 -1.67 -26.61
C ALA A 231 -3.34 -1.63 -27.92
N GLU A 232 -4.52 -2.28 -27.96
CA GLU A 232 -5.42 -2.25 -29.12
C GLU A 232 -6.03 -0.87 -29.37
N ASP A 233 -6.62 -0.27 -28.33
CA ASP A 233 -7.12 1.10 -28.31
C ASP A 233 -6.07 2.13 -28.77
N ARG A 234 -4.83 1.99 -28.27
CA ARG A 234 -3.71 2.87 -28.65
C ARG A 234 -3.29 2.71 -30.11
N ARG A 235 -3.43 1.50 -30.69
CA ARG A 235 -3.19 1.28 -32.12
C ARG A 235 -4.27 1.92 -32.99
N GLN A 236 -5.51 1.95 -32.52
CA GLN A 236 -6.63 2.58 -33.24
C GLN A 236 -6.54 4.11 -33.19
N ALA A 237 -6.18 4.67 -32.03
CA ALA A 237 -6.01 6.09 -31.82
C ALA A 237 -4.77 6.39 -30.98
N ALA A 238 -3.64 6.63 -31.66
CA ALA A 238 -2.38 6.96 -31.00
C ALA A 238 -2.44 8.36 -30.38
N PHE A 239 -1.94 8.50 -29.15
CA PHE A 239 -1.79 9.83 -28.54
C PHE A 239 -0.63 10.57 -29.23
N PRO A 240 -0.84 11.80 -29.73
CA PRO A 240 0.13 12.47 -30.61
C PRO A 240 1.32 13.10 -29.88
N GLY A 241 1.24 13.28 -28.55
CA GLY A 241 2.31 13.90 -27.75
C GLY A 241 3.26 12.90 -27.08
N PRO A 242 4.37 13.38 -26.48
CA PRO A 242 5.20 12.56 -25.60
C PRO A 242 4.36 11.99 -24.46
N HIS A 243 4.45 10.69 -24.22
CA HIS A 243 3.70 10.03 -23.16
C HIS A 243 4.39 8.76 -22.70
N GLU A 244 4.04 8.35 -21.49
CA GLU A 244 4.32 7.05 -20.93
C GLU A 244 3.11 6.14 -21.10
N VAL A 245 3.33 4.84 -21.06
CA VAL A 245 2.28 3.82 -21.10
C VAL A 245 2.29 3.11 -19.77
N LEU A 246 1.13 2.95 -19.13
CA LEU A 246 1.02 2.13 -17.93
C LEU A 246 0.75 0.67 -18.31
N ASP A 247 1.75 -0.18 -18.14
CA ASP A 247 1.70 -1.62 -18.29
C ASP A 247 2.47 -2.30 -17.15
N GLU A 248 2.54 -3.63 -17.16
CA GLU A 248 3.19 -4.41 -16.09
C GLU A 248 4.68 -4.07 -15.95
N ASP A 249 5.38 -3.82 -17.06
CA ASP A 249 6.82 -3.54 -17.07
C ASP A 249 7.12 -2.08 -16.67
N SER A 250 6.21 -1.15 -16.96
CA SER A 250 6.42 0.28 -16.68
C SER A 250 5.97 0.70 -15.28
N HIS A 251 5.13 -0.09 -14.61
CA HIS A 251 4.51 0.27 -13.33
C HIS A 251 5.54 0.69 -12.27
N ASP A 252 6.53 -0.15 -11.99
CA ASP A 252 7.53 0.11 -10.95
C ASP A 252 8.40 1.33 -11.29
N ARG A 253 8.76 1.49 -12.57
CA ARG A 253 9.52 2.66 -13.05
C ARG A 253 8.72 3.95 -12.88
N LEU A 254 7.43 3.93 -13.25
CA LEU A 254 6.53 5.08 -13.08
C LEU A 254 6.30 5.38 -11.60
N ALA A 255 6.13 4.36 -10.77
CA ALA A 255 5.98 4.47 -9.33
C ALA A 255 7.23 5.09 -8.68
N ALA A 256 8.41 4.86 -9.23
CA ALA A 256 9.69 5.39 -8.76
C ALA A 256 10.01 6.82 -9.23
N LEU A 257 9.16 7.45 -10.05
CA LEU A 257 9.34 8.86 -10.44
C LEU A 257 9.31 9.79 -9.22
N ASP A 258 9.87 10.99 -9.39
CA ASP A 258 9.79 12.06 -8.39
C ASP A 258 8.32 12.33 -8.02
N LYS A 259 7.99 12.30 -6.73
CA LYS A 259 6.64 12.49 -6.20
C LYS A 259 6.08 13.90 -6.44
N GLN A 260 6.95 14.84 -6.81
CA GLN A 260 6.55 16.19 -7.23
C GLN A 260 6.26 16.28 -8.74
N GLN A 261 6.71 15.31 -9.55
CA GLN A 261 6.47 15.29 -11.00
C GLN A 261 4.96 15.31 -11.29
N PRO A 262 4.47 16.32 -12.04
CA PRO A 262 3.07 16.33 -12.47
C PRO A 262 2.79 15.18 -13.44
N LEU A 263 1.77 14.37 -13.10
CA LEU A 263 1.30 13.25 -13.91
C LEU A 263 -0.15 13.46 -14.34
N ALA A 264 -0.46 13.31 -15.62
CA ALA A 264 -1.83 13.29 -16.12
C ALA A 264 -2.18 11.94 -16.72
N PHE A 265 -3.19 11.27 -16.18
CA PHE A 265 -3.65 9.98 -16.64
C PHE A 265 -4.69 10.12 -17.74
N LEU A 266 -4.47 9.42 -18.85
CA LEU A 266 -5.29 9.45 -20.05
C LEU A 266 -5.89 8.07 -20.31
N CYS A 267 -7.21 8.01 -20.49
CA CYS A 267 -7.90 6.84 -21.04
C CYS A 267 -8.82 7.24 -22.19
N HIS A 268 -9.80 6.40 -22.54
CA HIS A 268 -10.75 6.75 -23.59
C HIS A 268 -11.62 7.97 -23.19
N HIS A 269 -12.31 7.90 -22.04
CA HIS A 269 -13.32 8.89 -21.61
C HIS A 269 -13.07 9.54 -20.23
N GLY A 270 -11.93 9.26 -19.59
CA GLY A 270 -11.62 9.75 -18.25
C GLY A 270 -12.03 8.85 -17.08
N ILE A 271 -12.57 7.64 -17.33
CA ILE A 271 -13.09 6.73 -16.29
C ILE A 271 -11.98 5.84 -15.70
N SER A 272 -11.28 5.04 -16.52
CA SER A 272 -10.23 4.14 -16.03
C SER A 272 -8.96 4.91 -15.62
N SER A 273 -8.68 6.03 -16.29
CA SER A 273 -7.59 6.94 -15.92
C SER A 273 -7.73 7.51 -14.53
N ARG A 274 -8.97 7.77 -14.06
CA ARG A 274 -9.19 8.26 -12.69
C ARG A 274 -8.75 7.24 -11.65
N ARG A 275 -9.02 5.95 -11.87
CA ARG A 275 -8.57 4.89 -10.94
C ARG A 275 -7.06 4.76 -10.90
N ALA A 276 -6.40 4.82 -12.06
CA ALA A 276 -4.95 4.82 -12.14
C ALA A 276 -4.33 6.05 -11.46
N ALA A 277 -4.91 7.23 -11.68
CA ALA A 277 -4.51 8.46 -11.00
C ALA A 277 -4.63 8.33 -9.48
N GLU A 278 -5.73 7.78 -8.97
CA GLU A 278 -5.89 7.57 -7.52
C GLU A 278 -4.88 6.57 -6.95
N HIS A 279 -4.54 5.52 -7.70
CA HIS A 279 -3.47 4.60 -7.33
C HIS A 279 -2.14 5.34 -7.17
N PHE A 280 -1.74 6.17 -8.14
CA PHE A 280 -0.51 6.94 -8.07
C PHE A 280 -0.56 8.02 -6.98
N ARG A 281 -1.71 8.62 -6.70
CA ARG A 281 -1.89 9.47 -5.51
C ARG A 281 -1.54 8.71 -4.24
N GLY A 282 -2.00 7.47 -4.09
CA GLY A 282 -1.66 6.58 -2.96
C GLY A 282 -0.18 6.19 -2.89
N LEU A 283 0.57 6.28 -3.99
CA LEU A 283 2.04 6.13 -4.03
C LEU A 283 2.79 7.42 -3.62
N GLY A 284 2.08 8.45 -3.16
CA GLY A 284 2.62 9.70 -2.63
C GLY A 284 2.76 10.84 -3.64
N PHE A 285 2.32 10.66 -4.89
CA PHE A 285 2.35 11.74 -5.88
C PHE A 285 1.39 12.86 -5.48
N ARG A 286 1.87 14.12 -5.51
CA ARG A 286 1.11 15.29 -5.05
C ARG A 286 0.43 16.07 -6.17
N ASN A 287 0.91 15.92 -7.41
CA ASN A 287 0.43 16.64 -8.58
C ASN A 287 -0.17 15.64 -9.59
N VAL A 288 -1.32 15.05 -9.26
CA VAL A 288 -1.94 14.01 -10.09
C VAL A 288 -3.23 14.51 -10.73
N PHE A 289 -3.31 14.34 -12.04
CA PHE A 289 -4.42 14.81 -12.86
C PHE A 289 -5.13 13.67 -13.59
N ASN A 290 -6.45 13.80 -13.76
CA ASN A 290 -7.26 12.98 -14.66
C ASN A 290 -7.64 13.82 -15.88
N VAL A 291 -7.27 13.37 -17.08
CA VAL A 291 -7.63 14.07 -18.32
C VAL A 291 -9.13 13.92 -18.59
N GLU A 292 -9.87 15.02 -18.49
CA GLU A 292 -11.32 15.03 -18.61
C GLU A 292 -11.78 14.75 -20.05
N GLY A 293 -12.64 13.73 -20.19
CA GLY A 293 -13.10 13.23 -21.49
C GLY A 293 -12.06 12.44 -22.28
N GLY A 294 -10.85 12.22 -21.73
CA GLY A 294 -9.82 11.34 -22.29
C GLY A 294 -9.37 11.68 -23.72
N ILE A 295 -8.94 10.65 -24.46
CA ILE A 295 -8.48 10.79 -25.85
C ILE A 295 -9.59 11.24 -26.80
N ASP A 296 -10.86 10.91 -26.51
CA ASP A 296 -11.99 11.32 -27.34
C ASP A 296 -12.18 12.85 -27.28
N ALA A 297 -12.09 13.43 -26.09
CA ALA A 297 -12.10 14.87 -25.94
C ALA A 297 -10.87 15.54 -26.56
N TRP A 298 -9.69 14.91 -26.46
CA TRP A 298 -8.46 15.41 -27.09
C TRP A 298 -8.62 15.48 -28.61
N ALA A 299 -9.14 14.42 -29.23
CA ALA A 299 -9.40 14.36 -30.65
C ALA A 299 -10.41 15.43 -31.11
N GLN A 300 -11.39 15.78 -30.28
CA GLN A 300 -12.38 16.80 -30.64
C GLN A 300 -11.86 18.24 -30.49
N ARG A 301 -11.07 18.50 -29.45
CA ARG A 301 -10.81 19.88 -28.98
C ARG A 301 -9.37 20.34 -29.16
N VAL A 302 -8.42 19.40 -29.26
CA VAL A 302 -6.99 19.70 -29.35
C VAL A 302 -6.42 19.30 -30.71
N ASP A 303 -6.64 18.06 -31.14
CA ASP A 303 -6.08 17.53 -32.38
C ASP A 303 -7.09 16.66 -33.13
N THR A 304 -7.80 17.29 -34.08
CA THR A 304 -8.81 16.63 -34.93
C THR A 304 -8.26 15.60 -35.91
N THR A 305 -6.94 15.44 -36.00
CA THR A 305 -6.33 14.38 -36.80
C THR A 305 -6.27 13.03 -36.07
N VAL A 306 -6.42 13.03 -34.74
CA VAL A 306 -6.47 11.81 -33.93
C VAL A 306 -7.78 11.05 -34.24
N PRO A 307 -7.70 9.77 -34.65
CA PRO A 307 -8.90 8.97 -34.88
C PRO A 307 -9.74 8.81 -33.62
N ARG A 308 -11.06 8.75 -33.79
CA ARG A 308 -12.03 8.48 -32.72
C ARG A 308 -12.57 7.07 -32.88
N TYR A 309 -12.96 6.43 -31.78
CA TYR A 309 -13.47 5.07 -31.76
C TYR A 309 -14.52 4.86 -30.66
#